data_AF-A0A2T6FXR3-F1
#
_entry.id   AF-A0A2T6FXR3-F1
#
_cell.length_a   1.000
_cell.length_b   1.000
_cell.length_c   1.000
_cell.angle_alpha   90.00
_cell.angle_beta   90.00
_cell.angle_gamma   90.00
#
_symmetry.space_group_name_H-M   'P 1'
#
loop_
_entity.id
_entity.type
_entity.pdbx_description
1 polymer ?
#
loop_
_entity_poly.entity_id
_entity_poly.type
_entity_poly.pdbx_seq_one_letter_code
_entity_poly.pdbx_strand_id
1 'polypeptide(L)'
;MLKRIFLTWLSALLMLSMLTSTAKAEGGTVQVRIAGFPVKVNGQIINNKQVAYPFIVYKDITYVPLNWDLIQEFELDVDWSEQEGLKVYRTCCATSYGKYPALEKSGLTQNPTTTNSLTSSYSAKVASYPIQIWGHQIDNGQEPYPFLEFRNVTYMPLTWKFAHIALMMDLQWSSEEGLAIWSGQDAVMQQIVYDDAEALYIDADRGTGGMLAMLKVDKTFQTHPVWLDPPQADAIRVKAKQAAETQASEGKA
;
A
#
# COMPACT_ATOMS: atom_id res chain seq x y z
N MET A 1 42.74 51.69 26.38
CA MET A 1 43.00 50.40 25.70
C MET A 1 41.96 49.31 26.05
N LEU A 2 41.48 49.22 27.30
CA LEU A 2 40.48 48.22 27.74
C LEU A 2 39.16 48.21 26.92
N LYS A 3 38.62 49.38 26.53
CA LYS A 3 37.40 49.48 25.70
C LYS A 3 37.56 48.96 24.26
N ARG A 4 38.77 49.02 23.68
CA ARG A 4 39.04 48.50 22.33
C ARG A 4 39.16 46.98 22.32
N ILE A 5 39.71 46.41 23.39
CA ILE A 5 39.82 44.96 23.58
C ILE A 5 38.42 44.35 23.82
N PHE A 6 37.58 44.98 24.65
CA PHE A 6 36.20 44.51 24.89
C PHE A 6 35.35 44.49 23.60
N LEU A 7 35.54 45.47 22.71
CA LEU A 7 34.81 45.54 21.45
C LEU A 7 35.25 44.41 20.49
N THR A 8 36.55 44.11 20.42
CA THR A 8 37.06 43.00 19.59
C THR A 8 36.63 41.62 20.08
N TRP A 9 36.49 41.42 21.40
CA TRP A 9 36.01 40.15 21.97
C TRP A 9 34.51 39.96 21.75
N LEU A 10 33.71 41.03 21.79
CA LEU A 10 32.27 40.96 21.49
C LEU A 10 32.01 40.67 20.00
N SER A 11 32.84 41.20 19.09
CA SER A 11 32.77 40.89 17.66
C SER A 11 33.14 39.45 17.34
N ALA A 12 34.14 38.89 18.03
CA ALA A 12 34.54 37.49 17.85
C ALA A 12 33.47 36.51 18.37
N LEU A 13 32.78 36.85 19.47
CA LEU A 13 31.71 36.04 20.04
C LEU A 13 30.45 36.03 19.16
N LEU A 14 30.13 37.15 18.49
CA LEU A 14 28.98 37.26 17.58
C LEU A 14 29.20 36.52 16.25
N MET A 15 30.45 36.40 15.80
CA MET A 15 30.82 35.63 14.60
C MET A 15 30.79 34.11 14.86
N LEU A 16 31.01 33.68 16.11
CA LEU A 16 30.99 32.26 16.49
C LEU A 16 29.56 31.71 16.65
N SER A 17 28.57 32.57 16.94
CA SER A 17 27.16 32.18 17.04
C SER A 17 26.46 31.96 15.68
N MET A 18 27.10 32.28 14.55
CA MET A 18 26.53 32.05 13.21
C MET A 18 26.92 30.70 12.59
N LEU A 19 27.67 29.85 13.30
CA LEU A 19 28.17 28.56 12.79
C LEU A 19 27.25 27.35 13.08
N THR A 20 26.06 27.55 13.66
CA THR A 20 25.12 26.45 13.92
C THR A 20 23.75 26.73 13.33
N SER A 21 23.71 26.89 12.01
CA SER A 21 22.51 26.57 11.24
C SER A 21 22.90 25.41 10.33
N THR A 22 22.56 24.19 10.72
CA THR A 22 22.43 23.09 9.77
C THR A 22 21.26 23.46 8.86
N ALA A 23 21.54 24.22 7.80
CA ALA A 23 20.60 24.40 6.72
C ALA A 23 20.30 22.99 6.20
N LYS A 24 19.09 22.47 6.48
CA LYS A 24 18.56 21.32 5.76
C LYS A 24 18.61 21.72 4.29
N ALA A 25 19.40 21.02 3.49
CA ALA A 25 19.47 21.26 2.06
C ALA A 25 18.03 21.21 1.52
N GLU A 26 17.56 22.33 0.96
CA GLU A 26 16.23 22.36 0.35
C GLU A 26 16.24 21.32 -0.78
N GLY A 27 15.40 20.30 -0.66
CA GLY A 27 15.34 19.24 -1.65
C GLY A 27 15.04 19.80 -3.02
N GLY A 28 15.78 19.33 -4.03
CA GLY A 28 15.67 19.84 -5.39
C GLY A 28 14.22 19.83 -5.89
N THR A 29 13.83 20.87 -6.63
CA THR A 29 12.50 20.92 -7.25
C THR A 29 12.49 20.12 -8.54
N VAL A 30 11.44 19.32 -8.74
CA VAL A 30 11.24 18.49 -9.94
C VAL A 30 9.85 18.72 -10.53
N GLN A 31 9.72 18.43 -11.83
CA GLN A 31 8.43 18.47 -12.51
C GLN A 31 7.82 17.07 -12.57
N VAL A 32 6.55 16.97 -12.18
CA VAL A 32 5.75 15.74 -12.22
C VAL A 32 4.49 15.96 -13.04
N ARG A 33 3.89 14.87 -13.50
CA ARG A 33 2.55 14.86 -14.12
C ARG A 33 1.62 14.03 -13.26
N ILE A 34 0.33 14.29 -13.32
CA ILE A 34 -0.65 13.37 -12.74
C ILE A 34 -0.77 12.16 -13.67
N ALA A 35 -0.89 10.96 -13.12
CA ALA A 35 -1.05 9.73 -13.89
C ALA A 35 -2.32 9.83 -14.77
N GLY A 36 -2.10 9.94 -16.09
CA GLY A 36 -3.15 10.06 -17.10
C GLY A 36 -3.69 8.72 -17.61
N PHE A 37 -3.17 7.62 -17.10
CA PHE A 37 -3.63 6.25 -17.38
C PHE A 37 -4.43 5.69 -16.20
N PRO A 38 -5.23 4.62 -16.41
CA PRO A 38 -5.94 3.96 -15.32
C PRO A 38 -4.98 3.44 -14.25
N VAL A 39 -5.29 3.72 -12.99
CA VAL A 39 -4.59 3.14 -11.83
C VAL A 39 -5.62 2.36 -11.03
N LYS A 40 -5.34 1.09 -10.77
CA LYS A 40 -6.16 0.20 -9.94
C LYS A 40 -5.42 -0.13 -8.65
N VAL A 41 -6.09 0.04 -7.52
CA VAL A 41 -5.60 -0.34 -6.20
C VAL A 41 -6.51 -1.43 -5.66
N ASN A 42 -5.98 -2.65 -5.49
CA ASN A 42 -6.77 -3.82 -5.07
C ASN A 42 -8.05 -4.00 -5.88
N GLY A 43 -7.95 -3.83 -7.21
CA GLY A 43 -9.08 -3.91 -8.15
C GLY A 43 -9.93 -2.65 -8.27
N GLN A 44 -9.77 -1.66 -7.40
CA GLN A 44 -10.56 -0.42 -7.41
C GLN A 44 -9.89 0.65 -8.28
N ILE A 45 -10.62 1.19 -9.26
CA ILE A 45 -10.11 2.25 -10.15
C ILE A 45 -10.02 3.57 -9.39
N ILE A 46 -8.84 4.19 -9.40
CA ILE A 46 -8.58 5.50 -8.80
C ILE A 46 -8.91 6.61 -9.80
N ASN A 47 -9.74 7.55 -9.37
CA ASN A 47 -10.07 8.73 -10.14
C ASN A 47 -9.07 9.85 -9.86
N ASN A 48 -7.89 9.75 -10.47
CA ASN A 48 -6.82 10.75 -10.36
C ASN A 48 -7.25 12.18 -10.73
N LYS A 49 -8.34 12.34 -11.49
CA LYS A 49 -8.90 13.66 -11.82
C LYS A 49 -9.57 14.33 -10.61
N GLN A 50 -10.07 13.55 -9.64
CA GLN A 50 -10.93 14.08 -8.57
C GLN A 50 -10.35 13.98 -7.15
N VAL A 51 -9.30 13.18 -6.93
CA VAL A 51 -8.68 13.03 -5.61
C VAL A 51 -7.69 14.16 -5.28
N ALA A 52 -7.59 14.55 -4.02
CA ALA A 52 -6.66 15.61 -3.56
C ALA A 52 -5.18 15.20 -3.72
N TYR A 53 -4.89 13.91 -3.57
CA TYR A 53 -3.55 13.33 -3.66
C TYR A 53 -3.54 12.25 -4.74
N PRO A 54 -3.48 12.64 -6.02
CA PRO A 54 -3.52 11.69 -7.13
C PRO A 54 -2.17 10.99 -7.30
N PHE A 55 -2.15 9.83 -7.93
CA PHE A 55 -0.89 9.24 -8.37
C PHE A 55 -0.18 10.20 -9.34
N ILE A 56 1.12 10.37 -9.14
CA ILE A 56 1.97 11.23 -9.98
C ILE A 56 3.00 10.40 -10.74
N VAL A 57 3.54 10.96 -11.81
CA VAL A 57 4.57 10.35 -12.66
C VAL A 57 5.78 11.27 -12.71
N TYR A 58 6.95 10.72 -12.39
CA TYR A 58 8.24 11.38 -12.49
C TYR A 58 9.24 10.43 -13.14
N LYS A 59 9.96 10.90 -14.17
CA LYS A 59 10.88 10.07 -14.98
C LYS A 59 10.24 8.73 -15.41
N ASP A 60 8.98 8.81 -15.83
CA ASP A 60 8.17 7.68 -16.31
C ASP A 60 7.93 6.56 -15.28
N ILE A 61 8.19 6.83 -13.99
CA ILE A 61 7.79 5.97 -12.86
C ILE A 61 6.60 6.60 -12.15
N THR A 62 5.65 5.74 -11.75
CA THR A 62 4.47 6.13 -10.97
C THR A 62 4.83 6.21 -9.50
N TYR A 63 4.25 7.18 -8.82
CA TYR A 63 4.44 7.46 -7.41
C TYR A 63 3.11 7.41 -6.67
N VAL A 64 3.11 6.76 -5.52
CA VAL A 64 1.96 6.60 -4.64
C VAL A 64 1.99 7.62 -3.50
N PRO A 65 0.89 8.35 -3.23
CA PRO A 65 0.80 9.19 -2.04
C PRO A 65 0.74 8.34 -0.77
N LEU A 66 1.56 8.66 0.22
CA LEU A 66 1.47 8.09 1.57
C LEU A 66 0.44 8.88 2.41
N ASN A 67 -0.81 8.90 1.93
CA ASN A 67 -1.93 9.49 2.66
C ASN A 67 -2.70 8.42 3.45
N TRP A 68 -3.56 8.84 4.39
CA TRP A 68 -4.30 7.92 5.26
C TRP A 68 -5.08 6.84 4.50
N ASP A 69 -5.84 7.22 3.48
CA ASP A 69 -6.71 6.27 2.77
C ASP A 69 -5.90 5.19 2.04
N LEU A 70 -4.80 5.56 1.36
CA LEU A 70 -3.97 4.61 0.62
C LEU A 70 -3.06 3.78 1.52
N ILE A 71 -2.52 4.34 2.61
CA ILE A 71 -1.68 3.54 3.52
C ILE A 71 -2.52 2.44 4.19
N GLN A 72 -3.77 2.74 4.57
CA GLN A 72 -4.71 1.72 5.07
C GLN A 72 -5.05 0.69 3.99
N GLU A 73 -5.33 1.13 2.76
CA GLU A 73 -5.68 0.23 1.67
C GLU A 73 -4.56 -0.76 1.33
N PHE A 74 -3.30 -0.33 1.43
CA PHE A 74 -2.14 -1.16 1.18
C PHE A 74 -1.61 -1.92 2.40
N GLU A 75 -2.25 -1.77 3.58
CA GLU A 75 -1.76 -2.28 4.87
C GLU A 75 -0.30 -1.86 5.16
N LEU A 76 -0.04 -0.57 4.94
CA LEU A 76 1.19 0.10 5.32
C LEU A 76 0.96 0.85 6.63
N ASP A 77 1.91 0.71 7.54
CA ASP A 77 2.03 1.59 8.68
C ASP A 77 3.07 2.67 8.36
N VAL A 78 2.69 3.91 8.67
CA VAL A 78 3.51 5.09 8.44
C VAL A 78 3.62 5.88 9.74
N ASP A 79 4.85 6.15 10.14
CA ASP A 79 5.18 7.01 11.29
C ASP A 79 5.98 8.21 10.80
N TRP A 80 5.73 9.38 11.37
CA TRP A 80 6.41 10.61 11.02
C TRP A 80 6.67 11.49 12.23
N SER A 81 7.90 11.98 12.35
CA SER A 81 8.23 13.08 13.26
C SER A 81 9.28 14.00 12.64
N GLU A 82 9.34 15.25 13.11
CA GLU A 82 10.35 16.21 12.62
C GLU A 82 11.80 15.74 12.87
N GLN A 83 12.00 14.99 13.94
CA GLN A 83 13.32 14.50 14.38
C GLN A 83 13.73 13.24 13.62
N GLU A 84 12.84 12.25 13.50
CA GLU A 84 13.18 10.94 12.97
C GLU A 84 12.79 10.76 11.49
N GLY A 85 12.06 11.72 10.94
CA GLY A 85 11.59 11.72 9.56
C GLY A 85 10.48 10.71 9.33
N LEU A 86 10.42 10.18 8.10
CA LEU A 86 9.41 9.22 7.66
C LEU A 86 9.87 7.79 7.93
N LYS A 87 8.98 6.96 8.48
CA LYS A 87 9.16 5.51 8.58
C LYS A 87 7.99 4.81 7.92
N VAL A 88 8.28 3.77 7.12
CA VAL A 88 7.27 2.96 6.43
C VAL A 88 7.55 1.48 6.68
N TYR A 89 6.51 0.71 6.99
CA TYR A 89 6.56 -0.74 7.22
C TYR A 89 5.22 -1.39 6.88
N ARG A 90 5.15 -2.73 6.83
CA ARG A 90 3.89 -3.46 6.64
C ARG A 90 3.21 -3.78 7.96
N THR A 91 1.90 -3.57 8.00
CA THR A 91 1.06 -3.85 9.19
C THR A 91 1.03 -5.34 9.56
N CYS A 92 1.06 -6.24 8.56
CA CYS A 92 1.06 -7.72 8.72
C CYS A 92 2.04 -8.27 9.76
N CYS A 93 3.10 -7.52 9.99
CA CYS A 93 4.36 -8.01 10.51
C CYS A 93 4.85 -7.16 11.68
N ALA A 94 4.18 -6.03 11.94
CA ALA A 94 4.34 -5.19 13.13
C ALA A 94 3.32 -5.55 14.23
N THR A 95 2.25 -6.28 13.89
CA THR A 95 1.19 -6.66 14.82
C THR A 95 0.97 -8.18 14.77
N SER A 96 0.52 -8.78 15.86
CA SER A 96 0.19 -10.22 15.92
C SER A 96 -1.14 -10.52 15.20
N TYR A 97 -1.19 -10.18 13.90
CA TYR A 97 -2.36 -10.17 13.02
C TYR A 97 -2.95 -11.56 12.72
N GLY A 98 -2.31 -12.64 13.19
CA GLY A 98 -2.80 -14.02 13.04
C GLY A 98 -4.05 -14.38 13.85
N LYS A 99 -4.86 -13.41 14.30
CA LYS A 99 -6.04 -13.65 15.16
C LYS A 99 -7.33 -12.96 14.72
N TYR A 100 -7.35 -12.19 13.64
CA TYR A 100 -8.58 -11.52 13.20
C TYR A 100 -9.22 -12.29 12.03
N PRO A 101 -10.55 -12.57 12.09
CA PRO A 101 -11.28 -13.10 10.93
C PRO A 101 -11.15 -12.10 9.76
N ALA A 102 -11.20 -12.55 8.50
CA ALA A 102 -11.27 -11.58 7.41
C ALA A 102 -12.55 -10.78 7.60
N LEU A 103 -12.35 -9.48 7.74
CA LEU A 103 -13.42 -8.52 7.77
C LEU A 103 -13.84 -8.27 6.33
N GLU A 104 -15.13 -8.00 6.11
CA GLU A 104 -15.54 -7.39 4.85
C GLU A 104 -14.78 -6.07 4.70
N LYS A 105 -13.88 -6.00 3.72
CA LYS A 105 -13.12 -4.79 3.44
C LYS A 105 -14.07 -3.80 2.79
N SER A 106 -14.34 -2.69 3.47
CA SER A 106 -14.98 -1.54 2.86
C SER A 106 -14.15 -1.05 1.67
N GLY A 107 -14.82 -0.64 0.60
CA GLY A 107 -14.14 -0.04 -0.56
C GLY A 107 -13.31 1.17 -0.17
N LEU A 108 -12.27 1.44 -0.97
CA LEU A 108 -11.39 2.60 -0.81
C LEU A 108 -12.21 3.88 -1.01
N THR A 109 -12.27 4.69 0.03
CA THR A 109 -12.95 5.98 -0.02
C THR A 109 -12.04 7.01 -0.69
N GLN A 110 -12.42 7.52 -1.87
CA GLN A 110 -11.57 8.43 -2.65
C GLN A 110 -11.78 9.92 -2.37
N ASN A 111 -12.86 10.31 -1.66
CA ASN A 111 -13.16 11.70 -1.26
C ASN A 111 -12.87 12.76 -2.35
N PRO A 112 -13.70 12.86 -3.41
CA PRO A 112 -13.45 13.70 -4.57
C PRO A 112 -13.60 15.20 -4.24
N THR A 113 -12.53 15.82 -3.74
CA THR A 113 -12.51 17.20 -3.24
C THR A 113 -11.83 18.19 -4.17
N THR A 114 -11.20 17.73 -5.25
CA THR A 114 -10.36 18.55 -6.13
C THR A 114 -10.67 18.25 -7.60
N THR A 115 -10.29 19.15 -8.52
CA THR A 115 -10.21 18.84 -9.95
C THR A 115 -8.78 19.03 -10.43
N ASN A 116 -8.19 17.93 -10.88
CA ASN A 116 -6.83 17.86 -11.38
C ASN A 116 -6.79 17.92 -12.91
N SER A 117 -5.72 18.51 -13.46
CA SER A 117 -5.41 18.42 -14.88
C SER A 117 -4.48 17.24 -15.13
N LEU A 118 -4.88 16.32 -16.00
CA LEU A 118 -4.07 15.14 -16.36
C LEU A 118 -3.00 15.46 -17.42
N THR A 119 -3.04 16.66 -18.00
CA THR A 119 -2.11 17.10 -19.07
C THR A 119 -1.12 18.15 -18.61
N SER A 120 -1.37 18.78 -17.46
CA SER A 120 -0.49 19.80 -16.90
C SER A 120 0.72 19.18 -16.17
N SER A 121 1.81 19.94 -16.12
CA SER A 121 2.94 19.64 -15.24
C SER A 121 2.76 20.36 -13.91
N TYR A 122 3.27 19.75 -12.84
CA TYR A 122 3.20 20.21 -11.48
C TYR A 122 4.59 20.20 -10.85
N SER A 123 4.84 21.14 -9.93
CA SER A 123 6.07 21.18 -9.16
C SER A 123 5.95 20.28 -7.93
N ALA A 124 6.97 19.44 -7.70
CA ALA A 124 7.17 18.66 -6.49
C ALA A 124 8.59 18.91 -5.96
N LYS A 125 8.84 18.63 -4.69
CA LYS A 125 10.18 18.70 -4.08
C LYS A 125 10.73 17.30 -3.86
N VAL A 126 12.02 17.12 -3.95
CA VAL A 126 12.67 15.91 -3.42
C VAL A 126 12.58 15.96 -1.89
N ALA A 127 12.13 14.89 -1.25
CA ALA A 127 12.06 14.85 0.21
C ALA A 127 13.47 14.93 0.81
N SER A 128 13.65 15.81 1.79
CA SER A 128 14.97 16.14 2.40
C SER A 128 15.12 15.67 3.86
N TYR A 129 14.09 15.09 4.45
CA TYR A 129 14.13 14.48 5.79
C TYR A 129 14.61 13.02 5.73
N PRO A 130 15.04 12.45 6.87
CA PRO A 130 15.36 11.03 6.97
C PRO A 130 14.17 10.16 6.55
N ILE A 131 14.45 9.08 5.82
CA ILE A 131 13.43 8.12 5.37
C ILE A 131 13.91 6.72 5.71
N GLN A 132 13.05 5.94 6.34
CA GLN A 132 13.30 4.55 6.69
C GLN A 132 12.22 3.64 6.13
N ILE A 133 12.64 2.50 5.59
CA ILE A 133 11.74 1.40 5.25
C ILE A 133 12.19 0.17 6.03
N TRP A 134 11.33 -0.41 6.86
CA TRP A 134 11.70 -1.49 7.79
C TRP A 134 12.88 -1.14 8.71
N GLY A 135 13.00 0.13 9.11
CA GLY A 135 14.13 0.62 9.90
C GLY A 135 15.44 0.77 9.12
N HIS A 136 15.50 0.38 7.84
CA HIS A 136 16.64 0.64 6.97
C HIS A 136 16.58 2.07 6.44
N GLN A 137 17.63 2.85 6.73
CA GLN A 137 17.79 4.21 6.23
C GLN A 137 17.95 4.23 4.71
N ILE A 138 17.24 5.14 4.06
CA ILE A 138 17.30 5.38 2.62
C ILE A 138 18.12 6.65 2.37
N ASP A 139 19.16 6.54 1.54
CA ASP A 139 19.86 7.71 1.00
C ASP A 139 19.08 8.28 -0.18
N ASN A 140 18.03 9.04 0.14
CA ASN A 140 17.07 9.53 -0.83
C ASN A 140 17.71 10.39 -1.93
N GLY A 141 18.79 11.11 -1.62
CA GLY A 141 19.49 11.97 -2.58
C GLY A 141 20.24 11.19 -3.67
N GLN A 142 20.57 9.92 -3.42
CA GLN A 142 21.26 9.04 -4.36
C GLN A 142 20.30 8.10 -5.12
N GLU A 143 19.00 8.10 -4.77
CA GLU A 143 18.02 7.30 -5.50
C GLU A 143 17.73 7.91 -6.88
N PRO A 144 17.73 7.12 -7.97
CA PRO A 144 17.38 7.62 -9.30
C PRO A 144 15.93 8.13 -9.37
N TYR A 145 15.08 7.51 -8.55
CA TYR A 145 13.69 7.84 -8.29
C TYR A 145 13.55 8.11 -6.79
N PRO A 146 13.85 9.34 -6.33
CA PRO A 146 13.77 9.68 -4.91
C PRO A 146 12.31 9.82 -4.49
N PHE A 147 12.03 9.66 -3.20
CA PHE A 147 10.78 10.08 -2.58
C PHE A 147 10.57 11.58 -2.80
N LEU A 148 9.34 11.95 -3.13
CA LEU A 148 8.95 13.32 -3.44
C LEU A 148 7.96 13.87 -2.42
N GLU A 149 7.87 15.18 -2.33
CA GLU A 149 6.82 15.90 -1.62
C GLU A 149 5.97 16.65 -2.64
N PHE A 150 4.68 16.35 -2.63
CA PHE A 150 3.70 17.02 -3.49
C PHE A 150 2.43 17.30 -2.68
N ARG A 151 1.98 18.55 -2.69
CA ARG A 151 0.84 19.01 -1.87
C ARG A 151 0.97 18.65 -0.38
N ASN A 152 2.17 18.80 0.17
CA ASN A 152 2.52 18.53 1.57
C ASN A 152 2.30 17.07 2.01
N VAL A 153 2.32 16.13 1.05
CA VAL A 153 2.30 14.69 1.30
C VAL A 153 3.53 14.07 0.66
N THR A 154 4.10 13.05 1.32
CA THR A 154 5.21 12.27 0.75
C THR A 154 4.69 11.27 -0.27
N TYR A 155 5.40 11.17 -1.39
CA TYR A 155 5.13 10.27 -2.49
C TYR A 155 6.27 9.28 -2.61
N MET A 156 5.94 8.01 -2.49
CA MET A 156 6.88 6.91 -2.65
C MET A 156 6.95 6.48 -4.12
N PRO A 157 8.14 6.25 -4.69
CA PRO A 157 8.27 5.69 -6.03
C PRO A 157 7.83 4.22 -6.04
N LEU A 158 6.98 3.82 -6.98
CA LEU A 158 6.62 2.42 -7.21
C LEU A 158 7.69 1.69 -8.01
N THR A 159 8.93 1.70 -7.49
CA THR A 159 10.03 0.90 -8.04
C THR A 159 9.98 -0.51 -7.49
N TRP A 160 10.59 -1.46 -8.20
CA TRP A 160 10.72 -2.84 -7.71
C TRP A 160 11.40 -2.92 -6.34
N LYS A 161 12.38 -2.06 -6.07
CA LYS A 161 13.09 -1.98 -4.78
C LYS A 161 12.16 -1.64 -3.63
N PHE A 162 11.34 -0.60 -3.76
CA PHE A 162 10.50 -0.12 -2.67
C PHE A 162 9.15 -0.83 -2.59
N ALA A 163 8.44 -0.96 -3.71
CA ALA A 163 7.11 -1.57 -3.73
C ALA A 163 7.20 -3.09 -3.53
N HIS A 164 7.93 -3.79 -4.41
CA HIS A 164 7.93 -5.25 -4.41
C HIS A 164 8.85 -5.86 -3.34
N ILE A 165 10.16 -5.53 -3.38
CA ILE A 165 11.14 -6.13 -2.45
C ILE A 165 10.90 -5.67 -1.02
N ALA A 166 10.84 -4.36 -0.79
CA ALA A 166 10.72 -3.86 0.58
C ALA A 166 9.30 -4.02 1.12
N LEU A 167 8.26 -3.64 0.38
CA LEU A 167 6.90 -3.56 0.92
C LEU A 167 5.97 -4.69 0.48
N MET A 168 6.45 -5.70 -0.25
CA MET A 168 5.67 -6.88 -0.67
C MET A 168 4.38 -6.48 -1.39
N MET A 169 4.47 -5.46 -2.25
CA MET A 169 3.39 -5.01 -3.12
C MET A 169 3.59 -5.62 -4.51
N ASP A 170 2.51 -6.11 -5.10
CA ASP A 170 2.52 -6.60 -6.47
C ASP A 170 2.14 -5.49 -7.43
N LEU A 171 2.91 -5.38 -8.51
CA LEU A 171 2.73 -4.39 -9.56
C LEU A 171 2.51 -5.10 -10.90
N GLN A 172 1.47 -4.72 -11.62
CA GLN A 172 1.23 -5.14 -13.00
C GLN A 172 0.97 -3.94 -13.87
N TRP A 173 1.59 -3.93 -15.05
CA TRP A 173 1.37 -2.91 -16.06
C TRP A 173 0.89 -3.54 -17.36
N SER A 174 -0.05 -2.88 -18.02
CA SER A 174 -0.32 -3.10 -19.45
C SER A 174 -0.70 -1.78 -20.11
N SER A 175 -0.54 -1.69 -21.43
CA SER A 175 -0.93 -0.51 -22.20
C SER A 175 -2.44 -0.29 -22.27
N GLU A 176 -3.23 -1.36 -22.08
CA GLU A 176 -4.69 -1.33 -22.16
C GLU A 176 -5.32 -1.02 -20.79
N GLU A 177 -4.91 -1.74 -19.74
CA GLU A 177 -5.50 -1.66 -18.40
C GLU A 177 -4.77 -0.67 -17.47
N GLY A 178 -3.63 -0.12 -17.88
CA GLY A 178 -2.81 0.77 -17.08
C GLY A 178 -2.05 0.05 -15.97
N LEU A 179 -1.93 0.72 -14.80
CA LEU A 179 -1.23 0.21 -13.63
C LEU A 179 -2.21 -0.45 -12.66
N ALA A 180 -1.92 -1.68 -12.25
CA ALA A 180 -2.59 -2.33 -11.14
C ALA A 180 -1.60 -2.62 -10.00
N ILE A 181 -2.06 -2.37 -8.78
CA ILE A 181 -1.30 -2.52 -7.53
C ILE A 181 -2.11 -3.40 -6.59
N TRP A 182 -1.50 -4.46 -6.07
CA TRP A 182 -2.09 -5.29 -5.02
C TRP A 182 -1.20 -5.28 -3.77
N SER A 183 -1.82 -5.05 -2.62
CA SER A 183 -1.18 -5.14 -1.31
C SER A 183 -2.25 -5.23 -0.23
N GLY A 184 -1.91 -5.78 0.92
CA GLY A 184 -2.83 -5.90 2.05
C GLY A 184 -4.10 -6.67 1.71
N GLN A 185 -3.91 -7.80 1.01
CA GLN A 185 -4.96 -8.75 0.68
C GLN A 185 -4.50 -10.11 1.22
N ASP A 186 -5.13 -10.56 2.29
CA ASP A 186 -4.92 -11.92 2.77
C ASP A 186 -5.61 -12.92 1.83
N ALA A 187 -4.92 -14.02 1.52
CA ALA A 187 -5.54 -15.13 0.81
C ALA A 187 -6.64 -15.75 1.71
N VAL A 188 -7.90 -15.50 1.36
CA VAL A 188 -9.05 -16.04 2.11
C VAL A 188 -9.42 -17.44 1.63
N MET A 189 -9.41 -17.68 0.32
CA MET A 189 -9.76 -18.96 -0.30
C MET A 189 -8.55 -19.91 -0.33
N GLN A 190 -8.75 -21.16 0.08
CA GLN A 190 -7.71 -22.19 0.15
C GLN A 190 -7.91 -23.27 -0.92
N GLN A 191 -8.91 -24.14 -0.72
CA GLN A 191 -9.12 -25.32 -1.56
C GLN A 191 -10.59 -25.49 -1.91
N ILE A 192 -10.87 -25.98 -3.12
CA ILE A 192 -12.21 -26.47 -3.47
C ILE A 192 -12.38 -27.82 -2.76
N VAL A 193 -13.29 -27.87 -1.79
CA VAL A 193 -13.61 -29.05 -0.97
C VAL A 193 -14.61 -29.94 -1.67
N TYR A 194 -15.61 -29.33 -2.29
CA TYR A 194 -16.67 -30.04 -2.97
C TYR A 194 -17.10 -29.28 -4.22
N ASP A 195 -17.59 -30.04 -5.18
CA ASP A 195 -18.08 -29.54 -6.44
C ASP A 195 -19.36 -30.29 -6.82
N ASP A 196 -20.43 -29.55 -7.09
CA ASP A 196 -21.67 -30.11 -7.64
C ASP A 196 -22.11 -29.41 -8.93
N ALA A 197 -23.32 -29.69 -9.40
CA ALA A 197 -23.81 -29.14 -10.66
C ALA A 197 -23.98 -27.60 -10.62
N GLU A 198 -24.16 -27.03 -9.43
CA GLU A 198 -24.54 -25.62 -9.26
C GLU A 198 -23.40 -24.77 -8.71
N ALA A 199 -22.56 -25.32 -7.82
CA ALA A 199 -21.60 -24.53 -7.06
C ALA A 199 -20.28 -25.22 -6.76
N LEU A 200 -19.25 -24.40 -6.60
CA LEU A 200 -17.99 -24.73 -5.96
C LEU A 200 -18.06 -24.40 -4.48
N TYR A 201 -17.57 -25.31 -3.65
CA TYR A 201 -17.50 -25.12 -2.20
C TYR A 201 -16.05 -25.04 -1.78
N ILE A 202 -15.64 -23.89 -1.25
CA ILE A 202 -14.25 -23.53 -1.05
C ILE A 202 -14.00 -23.32 0.45
N ASP A 203 -13.04 -24.05 1.02
CA ASP A 203 -12.56 -23.78 2.38
C ASP A 203 -11.85 -22.42 2.42
N ALA A 204 -12.06 -21.71 3.52
CA ALA A 204 -11.44 -20.42 3.77
C ALA A 204 -10.85 -20.35 5.18
N ASP A 205 -9.58 -19.94 5.26
CA ASP A 205 -8.82 -19.92 6.52
C ASP A 205 -9.23 -18.77 7.43
N ARG A 206 -9.69 -17.66 6.85
CA ARG A 206 -10.02 -16.43 7.57
C ARG A 206 -11.40 -15.92 7.20
N GLY A 207 -12.46 -16.73 7.20
CA GLY A 207 -13.80 -16.19 6.90
C GLY A 207 -14.39 -15.33 8.01
N THR A 208 -15.46 -14.60 7.69
CA THR A 208 -16.23 -13.78 8.65
C THR A 208 -16.81 -14.59 9.83
N GLY A 209 -16.96 -15.91 9.65
CA GLY A 209 -17.43 -16.86 10.67
C GLY A 209 -16.34 -17.49 11.55
N GLY A 210 -15.06 -17.13 11.37
CA GLY A 210 -13.93 -17.70 12.12
C GLY A 210 -13.03 -18.60 11.26
N MET A 211 -12.09 -19.30 11.92
CA MET A 211 -11.20 -20.26 11.26
C MET A 211 -12.00 -21.43 10.68
N LEU A 212 -11.63 -21.90 9.48
CA LEU A 212 -12.32 -22.98 8.74
C LEU A 212 -13.74 -22.63 8.25
N ALA A 213 -13.94 -21.39 7.78
CA ALA A 213 -15.17 -21.00 7.11
C ALA A 213 -15.27 -21.64 5.71
N MET A 214 -16.45 -21.58 5.09
CA MET A 214 -16.66 -22.09 3.73
C MET A 214 -17.43 -21.08 2.88
N LEU A 215 -16.96 -20.87 1.65
CA LEU A 215 -17.64 -20.10 0.62
C LEU A 215 -18.36 -21.03 -0.36
N LYS A 216 -19.62 -20.71 -0.66
CA LYS A 216 -20.34 -21.23 -1.82
C LYS A 216 -20.17 -20.25 -2.97
N VAL A 217 -19.58 -20.70 -4.06
CA VAL A 217 -19.39 -19.92 -5.30
C VAL A 217 -20.26 -20.53 -6.39
N ASP A 218 -21.22 -19.76 -6.88
CA ASP A 218 -22.08 -20.18 -7.99
C ASP A 218 -21.27 -20.30 -9.30
N LYS A 219 -21.45 -21.40 -10.03
CA LYS A 219 -20.69 -21.69 -11.26
C LYS A 219 -21.05 -20.80 -12.44
N THR A 220 -22.16 -20.07 -12.40
CA THR A 220 -22.48 -19.06 -13.42
C THR A 220 -21.67 -17.78 -13.22
N PHE A 221 -21.09 -17.58 -12.02
CA PHE A 221 -20.36 -16.38 -11.61
C PHE A 221 -21.18 -15.09 -11.75
N GLN A 222 -22.51 -15.18 -11.77
CA GLN A 222 -23.41 -14.02 -11.85
C GLN A 222 -23.79 -13.45 -10.48
N THR A 223 -23.51 -14.20 -9.41
CA THR A 223 -23.79 -13.80 -8.02
C THR A 223 -22.51 -13.78 -7.21
N HIS A 224 -22.50 -12.97 -6.15
CA HIS A 224 -21.38 -12.92 -5.22
C HIS A 224 -21.25 -14.24 -4.46
N PRO A 225 -20.01 -14.68 -4.14
CA PRO A 225 -19.79 -15.79 -3.20
C PRO A 225 -20.53 -15.57 -1.88
N VAL A 226 -21.12 -16.64 -1.34
CA VAL A 226 -21.88 -16.59 -0.10
C VAL A 226 -21.14 -17.39 0.98
N TRP A 227 -20.97 -16.78 2.15
CA TRP A 227 -20.47 -17.46 3.34
C TRP A 227 -21.53 -18.44 3.87
N LEU A 228 -21.14 -19.70 4.03
CA LEU A 228 -21.98 -20.71 4.69
C LEU A 228 -21.86 -20.59 6.20
N ASP A 229 -22.97 -20.83 6.92
CA ASP A 229 -22.90 -21.02 8.37
C ASP A 229 -22.16 -22.33 8.73
N PRO A 230 -21.66 -22.48 9.98
CA PRO A 230 -20.87 -23.66 10.34
C PRO A 230 -21.60 -25.00 10.10
N PRO A 231 -22.90 -25.17 10.46
CA PRO A 231 -23.64 -26.39 10.12
C PRO A 231 -23.71 -26.71 8.63
N GLN A 232 -23.93 -25.70 7.78
CA GLN A 232 -23.94 -25.88 6.32
C GLN A 232 -22.57 -26.29 5.79
N ALA A 233 -21.50 -25.64 6.26
CA ALA A 233 -20.14 -25.97 5.89
C ALA A 233 -19.78 -27.43 6.25
N ASP A 234 -20.13 -27.87 7.46
CA ASP A 234 -19.89 -29.24 7.93
C ASP A 234 -20.66 -30.27 7.11
N ALA A 235 -21.91 -29.99 6.74
CA ALA A 235 -22.70 -30.86 5.87
C ALA A 235 -22.03 -31.05 4.49
N ILE A 236 -21.43 -30.00 3.94
CA ILE A 236 -20.68 -30.09 2.68
C ILE A 236 -19.40 -30.92 2.85
N ARG A 237 -18.65 -30.74 3.94
CA ARG A 237 -17.45 -31.56 4.21
C ARG A 237 -17.78 -33.04 4.35
N VAL A 238 -18.91 -33.37 4.98
CA VAL A 238 -19.40 -34.76 5.05
C VAL A 238 -19.72 -35.30 3.66
N LYS A 239 -20.42 -34.53 2.81
CA LYS A 239 -20.68 -34.93 1.42
C LYS A 239 -19.40 -35.16 0.63
N ALA A 240 -18.42 -34.27 0.75
CA ALA A 240 -17.12 -34.40 0.09
C ALA A 240 -16.41 -35.70 0.50
N LYS A 241 -16.42 -36.02 1.79
CA LYS A 241 -15.84 -37.28 2.31
C LYS A 241 -16.54 -38.51 1.74
N GLN A 242 -17.87 -38.53 1.73
CA GLN A 242 -18.65 -39.64 1.18
C GLN A 242 -18.42 -39.83 -0.32
N ALA A 243 -18.33 -38.74 -1.09
CA ALA A 243 -18.03 -38.79 -2.51
C ALA A 243 -16.63 -39.36 -2.79
N ALA A 244 -15.63 -38.93 -2.02
CA ALA A 244 -14.27 -39.45 -2.13
C ALA A 244 -14.16 -40.94 -1.78
N GLU A 245 -14.87 -41.39 -0.73
CA GLU A 245 -14.94 -42.82 -0.35
C GLU A 245 -15.61 -43.67 -1.44
N THR A 246 -16.67 -43.15 -2.06
CA THR A 246 -17.38 -43.83 -3.16
C THR A 246 -16.45 -44.01 -4.36
N GLN A 247 -15.82 -42.93 -4.83
CA GLN A 247 -14.88 -42.96 -5.95
C GLN A 247 -13.68 -43.89 -5.69
N ALA A 248 -13.16 -43.92 -4.45
CA ALA A 248 -12.06 -44.80 -4.07
C ALA A 248 -12.46 -46.29 -4.05
N SER A 249 -13.74 -46.60 -3.82
CA SER A 249 -14.25 -47.97 -3.89
C SER A 249 -14.53 -48.43 -5.32
N GLU A 250 -15.02 -47.54 -6.18
CA GLU A 250 -15.23 -47.81 -7.61
C GLU A 250 -13.91 -47.97 -8.38
N GLY A 251 -12.88 -47.19 -8.05
CA GLY A 251 -11.56 -47.31 -8.69
C GLY A 251 -10.74 -48.53 -8.28
N LYS A 252 -11.23 -49.35 -7.33
CA LYS A 252 -10.62 -50.61 -6.90
C LYS A 252 -11.33 -51.86 -7.44
N ALA A 253 -12.43 -51.69 -8.18
CA ALA A 253 -13.15 -52.75 -8.89
C ALA A 253 -12.68 -52.84 -10.34
#